data_AF-A0A3M1AHK7-F1
#
_entry.id   AF-A0A3M1AHK7-F1
#
_cell.length_a   1.000
_cell.length_b   1.000
_cell.length_c   1.000
_cell.angle_alpha   90.00
_cell.angle_beta   90.00
_cell.angle_gamma   90.00
#
_symmetry.space_group_name_H-M   'P 1'
#
loop_
_entity.id
_entity.type
_entity.pdbx_description
1 polymer ?
#
loop_
_entity_poly.entity_id
_entity_poly.type
_entity_poly.pdbx_seq_one_letter_code
_entity_poly.pdbx_strand_id
1 'polypeptide(L)'
;MEEKNVSSWPPYFAGFVLGLVLLATFFLMGRGLGASGAMMRTVTYIEDHISPAHVDHNPYLAHYAGGDKNPLDNWLVYEIVGVIFGGLLSGLLAGRMRIKVDRGPHISARGRLLLAFLGGGIMGFGARMAKG
;
A
#
# COMPACT_ATOMS: atom_id res chain seq x y z
N MET A 1 15.15 23.80 13.93
CA MET A 1 13.87 23.22 14.39
C MET A 1 14.18 21.90 15.06
N GLU A 2 14.12 21.84 16.38
CA GLU A 2 14.41 20.65 17.19
C GLU A 2 13.65 19.42 16.68
N GLU A 3 14.35 18.30 16.47
CA GLU A 3 13.71 16.99 16.40
C GLU A 3 13.16 16.67 17.79
N LYS A 4 11.84 16.82 17.95
CA LYS A 4 11.17 16.33 19.14
C LYS A 4 11.41 14.82 19.18
N ASN A 5 12.11 14.35 20.21
CA ASN A 5 12.49 12.95 20.37
C ASN A 5 11.23 12.16 20.77
N VAL A 6 10.42 11.79 19.77
CA VAL A 6 9.16 11.09 20.02
C VAL A 6 9.50 9.63 20.31
N SER A 7 9.30 9.23 21.57
CA SER A 7 9.51 7.86 22.02
C SER A 7 8.67 6.91 21.16
N SER A 8 9.36 6.06 20.39
CA SER A 8 8.73 5.00 19.61
C SER A 8 8.52 3.78 20.52
N TRP A 9 7.49 2.97 20.21
CA TRP A 9 7.24 1.74 20.98
C TRP A 9 8.46 0.81 20.94
N PRO A 10 8.74 0.07 22.02
CA PRO A 10 9.74 -0.98 22.01
C PRO A 10 9.48 -1.96 20.85
N PRO A 11 10.50 -2.39 20.08
CA PRO A 11 10.31 -3.24 18.90
C PRO A 11 9.53 -4.53 19.18
N TYR A 12 9.76 -5.16 20.34
CA TYR A 12 9.04 -6.36 20.75
C TYR A 12 7.55 -6.10 21.02
N PHE A 13 7.22 -4.95 21.60
CA PHE A 13 5.83 -4.57 21.88
C PHE A 13 5.10 -4.23 20.56
N ALA A 14 5.73 -3.46 19.67
CA ALA A 14 5.20 -3.18 18.35
C ALA A 14 4.98 -4.47 17.54
N GLY A 15 5.96 -5.39 17.56
CA GLY A 15 5.86 -6.70 16.92
C GLY A 15 4.73 -7.56 17.49
N PHE A 16 4.56 -7.58 18.81
CA PHE A 16 3.46 -8.30 19.46
C PHE A 16 2.09 -7.77 19.02
N VAL A 17 1.89 -6.44 19.04
CA VAL A 17 0.63 -5.83 18.59
C VAL A 17 0.39 -6.08 17.10
N LEU A 18 1.42 -5.97 16.26
CA LEU A 18 1.31 -6.32 14.84
C LEU A 18 0.92 -7.79 14.64
N GLY A 19 1.48 -8.70 15.44
CA GLY A 19 1.11 -10.12 15.44
C GLY A 19 -0.36 -10.35 15.80
N LEU A 20 -0.88 -9.63 16.80
CA LEU A 20 -2.31 -9.66 17.14
C LEU A 20 -3.19 -9.12 16.00
N VAL A 21 -2.78 -8.05 15.33
CA VAL A 21 -3.49 -7.52 14.16
C VAL A 21 -3.51 -8.55 13.03
N LEU A 22 -2.37 -9.19 12.75
CA LEU A 22 -2.28 -10.24 11.73
C LEU A 22 -3.20 -11.42 12.07
N LEU A 23 -3.17 -11.90 13.33
CA LEU A 23 -4.05 -12.96 13.80
C LEU A 23 -5.53 -12.58 13.67
N ALA A 24 -5.90 -11.37 14.11
CA ALA A 24 -7.26 -10.86 13.98
C ALA A 24 -7.71 -10.78 12.52
N THR A 25 -6.81 -10.40 11.61
CA THR A 25 -7.11 -10.33 10.18
C THR A 25 -7.42 -11.71 9.61
N PHE A 26 -6.61 -12.72 9.95
CA PHE A 26 -6.90 -14.11 9.56
C PHE A 26 -8.22 -14.62 10.16
N PHE A 27 -8.48 -14.31 11.43
CA PHE A 27 -9.68 -14.77 12.14
C PHE A 27 -10.97 -14.12 11.60
N LEU A 28 -10.96 -12.82 11.34
CA LEU A 28 -12.14 -12.06 10.92
C LEU A 28 -12.36 -12.08 9.40
N MET A 29 -11.28 -12.03 8.61
CA MET A 29 -11.34 -11.84 7.15
C MET A 29 -10.98 -13.11 6.36
N GLY A 30 -10.54 -14.17 7.04
CA GLY A 30 -10.15 -15.45 6.44
C GLY A 30 -8.86 -15.38 5.60
N ARG A 31 -8.11 -14.28 5.69
CA ARG A 31 -6.85 -14.07 4.96
C ARG A 31 -5.95 -13.09 5.72
N GLY A 32 -4.68 -13.02 5.34
CA GLY A 32 -3.71 -12.10 5.95
C GLY A 32 -3.74 -10.69 5.36
N LEU A 33 -2.91 -9.82 5.94
CA LEU A 33 -2.61 -8.48 5.44
C LEU A 33 -1.98 -8.53 4.04
N GLY A 34 -2.28 -7.56 3.19
CA GLY A 34 -1.74 -7.51 1.84
C GLY A 34 -1.80 -6.14 1.17
N ALA A 35 -0.72 -5.78 0.46
CA ALA A 35 -0.65 -4.52 -0.28
C ALA A 35 -0.79 -4.69 -1.79
N SER A 36 -0.06 -5.65 -2.37
CA SER A 36 0.02 -5.83 -3.83
C SER A 36 -1.35 -6.16 -4.45
N GLY A 37 -2.22 -6.90 -3.76
CA GLY A 37 -3.58 -7.21 -4.22
C GLY A 37 -4.52 -6.01 -4.29
N ALA A 38 -4.39 -5.03 -3.38
CA ALA A 38 -5.14 -3.78 -3.40
C ALA A 38 -4.67 -2.86 -4.54
N MET A 39 -3.36 -2.80 -4.75
CA MET A 39 -2.77 -2.06 -5.88
C MET A 39 -3.26 -2.61 -7.22
N MET A 40 -3.38 -3.94 -7.39
CA MET A 40 -3.94 -4.52 -8.63
C MET A 40 -5.33 -3.98 -8.90
N ARG A 41 -6.19 -4.07 -7.89
CA ARG A 41 -7.61 -3.74 -7.99
C ARG A 41 -7.80 -2.28 -8.29
N THR A 42 -6.98 -1.41 -7.69
CA THR A 42 -7.01 0.03 -7.95
C THR A 42 -6.59 0.33 -9.38
N VAL A 43 -5.51 -0.29 -9.88
CA VAL A 43 -5.08 -0.11 -11.28
C VAL A 43 -6.11 -0.65 -12.25
N THR A 44 -6.62 -1.87 -12.05
CA THR A 44 -7.64 -2.45 -12.92
C THR A 44 -8.94 -1.65 -12.87
N TYR A 45 -9.32 -1.06 -11.74
CA TYR A 45 -10.47 -0.14 -11.67
C TYR A 45 -10.30 1.05 -12.61
N ILE A 46 -9.13 1.69 -12.57
CA ILE A 46 -8.83 2.85 -13.44
C ILE A 46 -8.79 2.40 -14.90
N GLU A 47 -8.18 1.26 -15.18
CA GLU A 47 -8.06 0.68 -16.51
C GLU A 47 -9.42 0.33 -17.12
N ASP A 48 -10.30 -0.29 -16.33
CA ASP A 48 -11.67 -0.63 -16.73
C ASP A 48 -12.47 0.63 -17.05
N HIS A 49 -12.30 1.70 -16.26
CA HIS A 49 -12.99 2.96 -16.51
C HIS A 49 -12.52 3.67 -17.80
N ILE A 50 -11.28 3.45 -18.23
CA ILE A 50 -10.71 4.05 -19.44
C ILE A 50 -10.97 3.16 -20.67
N SER A 51 -10.86 1.83 -20.50
CA SER A 51 -10.91 0.85 -21.58
C SER A 51 -11.53 -0.49 -21.11
N PRO A 52 -12.86 -0.53 -20.90
CA PRO A 52 -13.55 -1.72 -20.40
C PRO A 52 -13.34 -2.95 -21.30
N ALA A 53 -13.40 -2.75 -22.61
CA ALA A 53 -13.20 -3.83 -23.59
C ALA A 53 -11.81 -4.49 -23.50
N HIS A 54 -10.79 -3.77 -23.03
CA HIS A 54 -9.47 -4.37 -22.81
C HIS A 54 -9.46 -5.27 -21.57
N VAL A 55 -10.09 -4.81 -20.48
CA VAL A 55 -10.21 -5.55 -19.22
C VAL A 55 -11.02 -6.83 -19.44
N ASP A 56 -12.16 -6.75 -20.13
CA ASP A 56 -13.05 -7.88 -20.38
C ASP A 56 -12.43 -8.95 -21.28
N HIS A 57 -11.63 -8.56 -22.28
CA HIS A 57 -10.96 -9.51 -23.18
C HIS A 57 -9.67 -10.09 -22.61
N ASN A 58 -9.16 -9.56 -21.50
CA ASN A 58 -7.96 -10.08 -20.84
C ASN A 58 -8.36 -10.95 -19.65
N PRO A 59 -8.20 -12.29 -19.71
CA PRO A 59 -8.61 -13.19 -18.62
C PRO A 59 -8.00 -12.84 -17.26
N TYR A 60 -6.79 -12.27 -17.25
CA TYR A 60 -6.13 -11.85 -16.02
C TYR A 60 -6.81 -10.62 -15.40
N LEU A 61 -7.21 -9.63 -16.20
CA LEU A 61 -7.85 -8.40 -15.73
C LEU A 61 -9.35 -8.61 -15.46
N ALA A 62 -10.03 -9.38 -16.31
CA ALA A 62 -11.43 -9.78 -16.15
C ALA A 62 -11.68 -10.54 -14.83
N HIS A 63 -10.65 -11.20 -14.29
CA HIS A 63 -10.71 -11.79 -12.95
C HIS A 63 -11.01 -10.75 -11.86
N TYR A 64 -10.44 -9.55 -11.98
CA TYR A 64 -10.58 -8.46 -11.00
C TYR A 64 -11.77 -7.55 -11.26
N ALA A 65 -12.00 -7.15 -12.51
CA ALA A 65 -12.98 -6.12 -12.87
C ALA A 65 -13.83 -6.44 -14.11
N GLY A 66 -13.85 -7.69 -14.58
CA GLY A 66 -14.61 -8.03 -15.79
C GLY A 66 -16.13 -7.96 -15.58
N GLY A 67 -16.84 -7.43 -16.57
CA GLY A 67 -18.28 -7.17 -16.51
C GLY A 67 -18.63 -6.15 -15.43
N ASP A 68 -19.69 -6.40 -14.65
CA ASP A 68 -20.15 -5.47 -13.60
C ASP A 68 -19.41 -5.62 -12.26
N LYS A 69 -18.24 -6.27 -12.23
CA LYS A 69 -17.49 -6.47 -10.99
C LYS A 69 -16.87 -5.17 -10.54
N ASN A 70 -17.08 -4.81 -9.27
CA ASN A 70 -16.36 -3.70 -8.66
C ASN A 70 -15.03 -4.21 -8.03
N PRO A 71 -13.86 -3.96 -8.65
CA PRO A 71 -12.58 -4.38 -8.09
C PRO A 71 -12.25 -3.70 -6.75
N LEU A 72 -12.83 -2.53 -6.46
CA LEU A 72 -12.61 -1.80 -5.21
C LEU A 72 -13.36 -2.39 -4.02
N ASP A 73 -14.42 -3.17 -4.27
CA ASP A 73 -15.15 -3.88 -3.21
C ASP A 73 -14.38 -5.13 -2.77
N ASN A 74 -13.21 -4.89 -2.18
CA ASN A 74 -12.35 -5.92 -1.67
C ASN A 74 -11.73 -5.47 -0.35
N TRP A 75 -11.67 -6.40 0.60
CA TRP A 75 -11.10 -6.16 1.91
C TRP A 75 -9.69 -5.53 1.86
N LEU A 76 -8.83 -5.95 0.92
CA LEU A 76 -7.46 -5.41 0.80
C LEU A 76 -7.44 -3.91 0.48
N VAL A 77 -8.47 -3.42 -0.23
CA VAL A 77 -8.61 -1.99 -0.53
C VAL A 77 -8.96 -1.23 0.75
N TYR A 78 -9.90 -1.74 1.55
CA TYR A 78 -10.22 -1.17 2.86
C TYR A 78 -9.03 -1.24 3.83
N GLU A 79 -8.26 -2.33 3.81
CA GLU A 79 -7.01 -2.48 4.57
C GLU A 79 -6.04 -1.34 4.26
N ILE A 80 -5.70 -1.13 2.98
CA ILE A 80 -4.72 -0.12 2.58
C ILE A 80 -5.20 1.29 2.89
N VAL A 81 -6.50 1.57 2.72
CA VAL A 81 -7.11 2.83 3.16
C VAL A 81 -6.92 3.01 4.67
N GLY A 82 -7.20 1.97 5.46
CA GLY A 82 -6.97 1.96 6.91
C GLY A 82 -5.50 2.17 7.29
N VAL A 83 -4.56 1.56 6.58
CA VAL A 83 -3.12 1.72 6.80
C VAL A 83 -2.67 3.16 6.51
N ILE A 84 -3.16 3.76 5.43
CA ILE A 84 -2.86 5.16 5.08
C ILE A 84 -3.37 6.10 6.16
N PHE A 85 -4.65 5.98 6.55
CA PHE A 85 -5.24 6.82 7.59
C PHE A 85 -4.60 6.57 8.96
N GLY A 86 -4.35 5.32 9.34
CA GLY A 86 -3.70 4.95 10.59
C GLY A 86 -2.27 5.49 10.70
N GLY A 87 -1.50 5.40 9.62
CA GLY A 87 -0.16 5.97 9.54
C GLY A 87 -0.16 7.50 9.63
N LEU A 88 -1.09 8.14 8.92
CA LEU A 88 -1.27 9.60 8.95
C LEU A 88 -1.66 10.08 10.36
N LEU A 89 -2.67 9.46 10.98
CA LEU A 89 -3.11 9.78 12.34
C LEU A 89 -1.98 9.53 13.36
N SER A 90 -1.25 8.43 13.24
CA SER A 90 -0.08 8.15 14.08
C SER A 90 0.96 9.26 13.95
N GLY A 91 1.26 9.71 12.72
CA GLY A 91 2.19 10.81 12.47
C GLY A 91 1.72 12.14 13.06
N LEU A 92 0.43 12.45 12.93
CA LEU A 92 -0.20 13.67 13.45
C LEU A 92 -0.17 13.70 14.98
N LEU A 93 -0.61 12.62 15.63
CA LEU A 93 -0.63 12.50 17.09
C LEU A 93 0.78 12.54 17.70
N ALA A 94 1.76 11.97 16.99
CA ALA A 94 3.17 12.04 17.37
C ALA A 94 3.81 13.41 17.08
N GLY A 95 3.13 14.33 16.39
CA GLY A 95 3.66 15.65 16.03
C GLY A 95 4.85 15.60 15.07
N ARG A 96 4.95 14.53 14.26
CA ARG A 96 6.10 14.27 13.37
C ARG A 96 5.76 14.36 11.87
N MET A 97 4.56 14.84 11.53
CA MET A 97 4.18 15.07 10.13
C MET A 97 5.01 16.17 9.50
N ARG A 98 5.73 15.83 8.44
CA ARG A 98 6.50 16.79 7.62
C ARG A 98 6.42 16.39 6.15
N ILE A 99 6.07 17.35 5.29
CA ILE A 99 6.18 17.18 3.85
C ILE A 99 7.65 17.44 3.49
N LYS A 100 8.36 16.38 3.12
CA LYS A 100 9.77 16.46 2.72
C LYS A 100 10.11 15.36 1.71
N VAL A 101 11.14 15.60 0.91
CA VAL A 101 11.77 14.55 0.11
C VAL A 101 12.98 14.05 0.88
N ASP A 102 12.88 12.85 1.46
CA ASP A 102 14.00 12.21 2.15
C ASP A 102 15.07 11.76 1.16
N ARG A 103 16.18 12.49 1.15
CA ARG A 103 17.30 12.30 0.23
C ARG A 103 18.64 12.40 0.97
N GLY A 104 19.63 11.65 0.50
CA GLY A 104 21.02 11.78 0.97
C GLY A 104 21.68 13.08 0.49
N PRO A 105 22.85 13.44 1.05
CA PRO A 105 23.55 14.69 0.71
C PRO A 105 23.96 14.76 -0.78
N HIS A 106 24.20 13.62 -1.41
CA HIS A 106 24.75 13.51 -2.77
C HIS A 106 23.72 13.34 -3.89
N ILE A 107 22.41 13.43 -3.63
CA ILE A 107 21.37 13.26 -4.66
C ILE A 107 20.38 14.41 -4.68
N SER A 108 19.99 14.88 -5.86
CA SER A 108 18.95 15.91 -6.02
C SER A 108 17.57 15.36 -5.66
N ALA A 109 16.62 16.24 -5.32
CA ALA A 109 15.24 15.84 -5.04
C ALA A 109 14.59 15.13 -6.25
N ARG A 110 14.82 15.65 -7.47
CA ARG A 110 14.35 15.02 -8.70
C ARG A 110 14.95 13.62 -8.90
N GLY A 111 16.27 13.48 -8.69
CA GLY A 111 16.93 12.18 -8.76
C GLY A 111 16.37 11.17 -7.76
N ARG A 112 16.12 11.60 -6.51
CA ARG A 112 15.52 10.75 -5.48
C ARG A 112 14.11 10.28 -5.85
N LEU A 113 13.28 11.19 -6.41
CA LEU A 113 11.93 10.87 -6.86
C LEU A 113 11.94 9.90 -8.05
N LEU A 114 12.84 10.10 -9.01
CA LEU A 114 13.02 9.16 -10.14
C LEU A 114 13.42 7.77 -9.64
N LEU A 115 14.39 7.67 -8.72
CA LEU A 115 14.78 6.39 -8.14
C LEU A 115 13.65 5.75 -7.31
N ALA A 116 12.87 6.55 -6.57
CA ALA A 116 11.72 6.04 -5.83
C ALA A 116 10.66 5.46 -6.78
N PHE A 117 10.41 6.13 -7.90
CA PHE A 117 9.48 5.67 -8.92
C PHE A 117 9.96 4.38 -9.60
N LEU A 118 11.20 4.36 -10.08
CA LEU A 118 11.78 3.17 -10.72
C LEU A 118 11.88 1.98 -9.75
N GLY A 119 12.35 2.23 -8.53
CA GLY A 119 12.42 1.21 -7.48
C GLY A 119 11.04 0.67 -7.10
N GLY A 120 10.04 1.54 -7.00
CA GLY A 120 8.64 1.15 -6.80
C GLY A 120 8.08 0.30 -7.95
N GLY A 121 8.42 0.65 -9.19
CA GLY A 121 8.06 -0.14 -10.38
C GLY A 121 8.67 -1.55 -10.36
N ILE A 122 9.98 -1.66 -10.08
CA ILE A 122 10.68 -2.95 -9.95
C ILE A 122 10.09 -3.78 -8.80
N MET A 123 9.85 -3.15 -7.64
CA MET A 123 9.22 -3.78 -6.50
C MET A 123 7.82 -4.31 -6.85
N GLY A 124 7.00 -3.51 -7.52
CA GLY A 124 5.65 -3.91 -7.93
C GLY A 124 5.65 -5.09 -8.89
N PHE A 125 6.57 -5.10 -9.85
CA PHE A 125 6.79 -6.24 -10.75
C PHE A 125 7.21 -7.50 -9.99
N GLY A 126 8.18 -7.37 -9.08
CA GLY A 126 8.65 -8.47 -8.23
C GLY A 126 7.56 -9.05 -7.33
N ALA A 127 6.77 -8.19 -6.67
CA ALA A 127 5.64 -8.60 -5.82
C ALA A 127 4.61 -9.40 -6.61
N ARG A 128 4.36 -9.04 -7.88
CA ARG A 128 3.46 -9.81 -8.75
C ARG A 128 4.01 -11.18 -9.10
N MET A 129 5.29 -11.28 -9.41
CA MET A 129 5.93 -12.58 -9.68
C MET A 129 5.93 -13.48 -8.43
N ALA A 130 6.13 -12.89 -7.25
CA ALA A 130 6.14 -13.60 -5.98
C ALA A 130 4.74 -13.96 -5.45
N LYS A 131 3.66 -13.46 -6.08
CA LYS A 131 2.26 -13.56 -5.61
C LYS A 131 2.05 -12.96 -4.21
N GLY A 132 2.89 -12.00 -3.82
CA GLY A 132 2.95 -11.41 -2.49
C GLY A 132 3.86 -10.21 -2.53
#